data_AF-A0A8J3MNZ2-F1
#
_entry.id   AF-A0A8J3MNZ2-F1
#
_cell.length_a   1.000
_cell.length_b   1.000
_cell.length_c   1.000
_cell.angle_alpha   90.00
_cell.angle_beta   90.00
_cell.angle_gamma   90.00
#
_symmetry.space_group_name_H-M   'P 1'
#
loop_
_entity.id
_entity.type
_entity.pdbx_description
1 polymer ?
#
loop_
_entity_poly.entity_id
_entity_poly.type
_entity_poly.pdbx_seq_one_letter_code
_entity_poly.pdbx_strand_id
1 'polypeptide(L)'
;MLVIDPDQCIDCGVCIPECPIDAIVTDDGVKDILDRTDDLLAEEQRMLKLFYNLNTEYAKKWPNITAKKKEMDTAEEYKNKQDKSDHFIENLQDQEEIEDFKSFKKPNTTDLEF
;
A
#
# COMPACT_ATOMS: atom_id res chain seq x y z
N MET A 1 -9.02 2.54 2.80
CA MET A 1 -8.05 1.71 2.07
C MET A 1 -8.52 0.26 2.11
N LEU A 2 -8.15 -0.57 1.12
CA LEU A 2 -8.42 -2.00 1.07
C LEU A 2 -7.08 -2.71 0.80
N VAL A 3 -6.87 -3.87 1.42
CA VAL A 3 -5.64 -4.65 1.31
C VAL A 3 -5.93 -6.11 0.92
N ILE A 4 -4.94 -6.77 0.33
CA ILE A 4 -4.92 -8.17 -0.06
C ILE A 4 -3.90 -8.88 0.84
N ASP A 5 -4.30 -10.01 1.43
CA ASP A 5 -3.39 -10.85 2.22
C ASP A 5 -2.46 -11.65 1.28
N PRO A 6 -1.13 -11.37 1.24
CA PRO A 6 -0.22 -12.09 0.36
C PRO A 6 -0.06 -13.56 0.76
N ASP A 7 -0.25 -13.92 2.03
CA ASP A 7 -0.14 -15.31 2.49
C ASP A 7 -1.33 -16.18 2.02
N GLN A 8 -2.47 -15.55 1.69
CA GLN A 8 -3.68 -16.23 1.18
C GLN A 8 -3.92 -16.01 -0.33
N CYS A 9 -3.25 -15.04 -0.94
CA CYS A 9 -3.32 -14.81 -2.37
C CYS A 9 -2.75 -16.02 -3.12
N ILE A 10 -3.42 -16.43 -4.20
CA ILE A 10 -2.99 -17.54 -5.05
C ILE A 10 -2.58 -17.08 -6.46
N ASP A 11 -2.32 -15.79 -6.64
CA ASP A 11 -1.89 -15.18 -7.90
C ASP A 11 -2.82 -15.48 -9.10
N CYS A 12 -4.14 -15.56 -8.87
CA CYS A 12 -5.09 -15.88 -9.94
C CYS A 12 -5.39 -14.72 -10.91
N GLY A 13 -5.05 -13.48 -10.52
CA GLY A 13 -5.20 -12.28 -11.35
C GLY A 13 -6.63 -11.79 -11.60
N VAL A 14 -7.67 -12.46 -11.08
CA VAL A 14 -9.08 -12.12 -11.36
C VAL A 14 -9.48 -10.73 -10.86
N CYS A 15 -8.87 -10.26 -9.77
CA CYS A 15 -9.19 -8.94 -9.19
C CYS A 15 -8.62 -7.76 -9.99
N ILE A 16 -7.57 -7.97 -10.79
CA ILE A 16 -6.85 -6.91 -11.51
C ILE A 16 -7.78 -6.15 -12.47
N PRO A 17 -8.47 -6.81 -13.43
CA PRO A 17 -9.35 -6.10 -14.37
C PRO A 17 -10.65 -5.57 -13.72
N GLU A 18 -10.97 -6.00 -12.50
CA GLU A 18 -12.18 -5.59 -11.78
C GLU A 18 -11.98 -4.28 -11.00
N CYS A 19 -10.74 -3.83 -10.81
CA CYS A 19 -10.45 -2.58 -10.12
C CYS A 19 -10.71 -1.38 -11.05
N PRO A 20 -11.68 -0.49 -10.76
CA PRO A 20 -12.07 0.60 -11.66
C PRO A 20 -11.03 1.74 -11.76
N ILE A 21 -9.95 1.66 -10.98
CA ILE A 21 -8.87 2.65 -10.90
C ILE A 21 -7.49 2.01 -11.08
N ASP A 22 -7.44 0.75 -11.53
CA ASP A 22 -6.19 0.03 -11.80
C ASP A 22 -5.19 0.03 -10.63
N ALA A 23 -5.68 -0.01 -9.38
CA ALA A 23 -4.84 0.09 -8.18
C ALA A 23 -4.20 -1.25 -7.76
N ILE A 24 -4.61 -2.37 -8.37
CA ILE A 24 -4.11 -3.71 -8.05
C ILE A 24 -3.03 -4.07 -9.05
N VAL A 25 -1.85 -4.45 -8.53
CA VAL A 25 -0.69 -4.90 -9.32
C VAL A 25 -0.27 -6.28 -8.87
N THR A 26 0.47 -6.99 -9.73
CA THR A 26 1.02 -8.32 -9.43
C THR A 26 2.27 -8.22 -8.56
N ASP A 27 2.49 -9.22 -7.71
CA ASP A 27 3.65 -9.28 -6.82
C ASP A 27 5.00 -9.44 -7.55
N ASP A 28 4.98 -9.76 -8.85
CA ASP A 28 6.19 -9.84 -9.68
C ASP A 28 7.01 -8.54 -9.68
N GLY A 29 6.36 -7.39 -9.50
CA GLY A 29 7.04 -6.10 -9.40
C GLY A 29 7.76 -5.87 -8.07
N VAL A 30 7.45 -6.65 -7.03
CA VAL A 30 8.02 -6.47 -5.68
C VAL A 30 8.99 -7.58 -5.26
N LYS A 31 8.84 -8.81 -5.77
CA LYS A 31 9.66 -9.98 -5.36
C LYS A 31 11.15 -9.71 -5.27
N ASP A 32 11.70 -9.04 -6.28
CA ASP A 32 13.14 -8.77 -6.36
C ASP A 32 13.62 -7.60 -5.47
N ILE A 33 12.71 -6.81 -4.91
CA ILE A 33 13.01 -5.57 -4.16
C ILE A 33 12.67 -5.65 -2.67
N LEU A 34 11.90 -6.67 -2.22
CA LEU A 34 11.50 -6.79 -0.81
C LEU A 34 12.71 -6.84 0.14
N ASP A 35 13.74 -7.61 -0.22
CA ASP A 35 14.95 -7.78 0.59
C ASP A 35 16.00 -6.67 0.37
N ARG A 36 15.78 -5.76 -0.59
CA ARG A 36 16.73 -4.68 -0.88
C ARG A 36 16.57 -3.55 0.12
N THR A 37 17.69 -2.88 0.41
CA THR A 37 17.67 -1.66 1.21
C THR A 37 17.07 -0.51 0.42
N ASP A 38 16.32 0.37 1.10
CA ASP A 38 15.50 1.40 0.43
C ASP A 38 16.34 2.41 -0.36
N ASP A 39 17.59 2.66 0.04
CA ASP A 39 18.57 3.50 -0.65
C ASP A 39 18.90 3.00 -2.07
N LEU A 40 18.75 1.70 -2.33
CA LEU A 40 19.00 1.07 -3.63
C LEU A 40 17.75 1.02 -4.53
N LEU A 41 16.61 1.52 -4.05
CA LEU A 41 15.33 1.45 -4.75
C LEU A 41 14.99 2.80 -5.40
N ALA A 42 14.51 2.75 -6.64
CA ALA A 42 13.84 3.88 -7.27
C ALA A 42 12.56 4.25 -6.49
N GLU A 43 12.07 5.48 -6.65
CA GLU A 43 10.88 5.96 -5.93
C GLU A 43 9.66 5.06 -6.11
N GLU A 44 9.38 4.63 -7.34
CA GLU A 44 8.31 3.68 -7.65
C GLU A 44 8.48 2.34 -6.92
N GLN A 45 9.71 1.81 -6.87
CA GLN A 45 10.01 0.57 -6.15
C GLN A 45 9.82 0.73 -4.64
N ARG A 46 10.19 1.88 -4.07
CA ARG A 46 9.93 2.18 -2.66
C ARG A 46 8.43 2.23 -2.38
N MET A 47 7.66 2.85 -3.27
CA MET A 47 6.19 2.90 -3.14
C MET A 47 5.56 1.52 -3.25
N LEU A 48 5.99 0.68 -4.20
CA LEU A 48 5.51 -0.70 -4.32
C LEU A 48 5.86 -1.52 -3.06
N LYS A 49 7.09 -1.40 -2.55
CA LYS A 49 7.52 -2.05 -1.31
C LYS A 49 6.72 -1.56 -0.10
N LEU A 50 6.46 -0.25 0.01
CA LEU A 50 5.60 0.33 1.04
C LEU A 50 4.21 -0.32 1.00
N PHE A 51 3.55 -0.32 -0.16
CA PHE A 51 2.21 -0.91 -0.26
C PHE A 51 2.20 -2.40 0.00
N TYR A 52 3.22 -3.16 -0.41
CA TYR A 52 3.32 -4.59 -0.07
C TYR A 52 3.37 -4.82 1.44
N ASN A 53 4.18 -4.04 2.17
CA ASN A 53 4.26 -4.12 3.63
C ASN A 53 2.92 -3.76 4.28
N LEU A 54 2.23 -2.72 3.78
CA LEU A 54 0.90 -2.36 4.28
C LEU A 54 -0.11 -3.48 4.04
N ASN A 55 -0.08 -4.12 2.88
CA ASN A 55 -0.94 -5.27 2.59
C ASN A 55 -0.69 -6.41 3.59
N THR A 56 0.57 -6.75 3.82
CA THR A 56 1.00 -7.82 4.73
C THR A 56 0.58 -7.57 6.17
N GLU A 57 0.78 -6.34 6.67
CA GLU A 57 0.48 -5.98 8.07
C GLU A 57 -1.02 -5.79 8.30
N TYR A 58 -1.69 -4.99 7.47
CA TYR A 58 -3.09 -4.64 7.70
C TYR A 58 -4.06 -5.76 7.32
N ALA A 59 -3.70 -6.70 6.45
CA ALA A 59 -4.54 -7.87 6.19
C ALA A 59 -4.73 -8.75 7.45
N LYS A 60 -3.76 -8.74 8.36
CA LYS A 60 -3.83 -9.45 9.65
C LYS A 60 -4.64 -8.70 10.70
N LYS A 61 -4.68 -7.36 10.60
CA LYS A 61 -5.35 -6.46 11.57
C LYS A 61 -6.81 -6.17 11.21
N TRP A 62 -7.14 -6.06 9.92
CA TRP A 62 -8.47 -5.62 9.47
C TRP A 62 -9.46 -6.78 9.24
N PRO A 63 -10.77 -6.51 9.40
CA PRO A 63 -11.79 -7.53 9.14
C PRO A 63 -11.88 -7.88 7.65
N ASN A 64 -12.09 -9.17 7.37
CA ASN A 64 -12.24 -9.68 6.01
C ASN A 64 -13.52 -9.13 5.32
N ILE A 65 -13.40 -8.74 4.05
CA ILE A 65 -14.50 -8.26 3.20
C ILE A 65 -14.74 -9.30 2.09
N THR A 66 -15.84 -10.04 2.19
CA THR A 66 -16.16 -11.15 1.25
C THR A 66 -17.31 -10.81 0.29
N ALA A 67 -17.88 -9.61 0.37
CA ALA A 67 -18.98 -9.15 -0.47
C ALA A 67 -18.79 -7.69 -0.87
N LYS A 68 -19.22 -7.35 -2.10
CA LYS A 68 -19.18 -5.98 -2.62
C LYS A 68 -19.99 -5.03 -1.71
N LYS A 69 -19.38 -3.91 -1.36
CA LYS A 69 -20.03 -2.79 -0.66
C LYS A 69 -20.16 -1.60 -1.61
N LYS A 70 -20.99 -0.62 -1.22
CA LYS A 70 -21.00 0.68 -1.88
C LYS A 70 -19.60 1.30 -1.73
N GLU A 71 -19.11 1.90 -2.80
CA GLU A 71 -17.96 2.78 -2.75
C GLU A 71 -18.19 3.94 -1.77
N MET A 72 -17.10 4.54 -1.29
CA MET A 72 -17.18 5.71 -0.42
C MET A 72 -17.81 6.88 -1.17
N ASP A 73 -18.56 7.75 -0.48
CA ASP A 73 -19.20 8.91 -1.12
C ASP A 73 -18.16 9.89 -1.73
N THR A 74 -16.91 9.83 -1.26
CA THR A 74 -15.77 10.61 -1.77
C THR A 74 -14.94 9.87 -2.84
N ALA A 75 -15.38 8.70 -3.33
CA ALA A 75 -14.58 7.87 -4.24
C ALA A 75 -14.18 8.60 -5.54
N GLU A 76 -15.10 9.35 -6.15
CA GLU A 76 -14.82 10.10 -7.39
C GLU A 76 -13.79 11.21 -7.16
N GLU A 77 -13.88 11.92 -6.04
CA GLU A 77 -12.94 12.98 -5.67
C GLU A 77 -11.51 12.45 -5.50
N TYR A 78 -11.37 11.25 -4.94
CA TYR A 78 -10.08 10.61 -4.67
C TYR A 78 -9.61 9.69 -5.80
N LYS A 79 -10.37 9.54 -6.89
CA LYS A 79 -10.05 8.63 -7.98
C LYS A 79 -8.64 8.86 -8.53
N ASN A 80 -8.35 10.11 -8.89
CA ASN A 80 -7.12 10.52 -9.58
C ASN A 80 -6.19 11.41 -8.72
N LYS A 81 -6.44 11.51 -7.41
CA LYS A 81 -5.51 12.24 -6.52
C LYS A 81 -4.18 11.49 -6.41
N GLN A 82 -3.09 12.24 -6.49
CA GLN A 82 -1.74 11.76 -6.19
C GLN A 82 -1.54 11.68 -4.68
N ASP A 83 -0.47 11.00 -4.25
CA ASP A 83 0.00 10.97 -2.85
C ASP A 83 -1.05 10.53 -1.82
N LYS A 84 -2.01 9.69 -2.24
CA LYS A 84 -3.09 9.18 -1.38
C LYS A 84 -2.60 8.35 -0.19
N SER A 85 -1.37 7.85 -0.25
CA SER A 85 -0.70 7.22 0.90
C SER A 85 -0.61 8.16 2.10
N ASP A 86 -0.56 9.47 1.88
CA ASP A 86 -0.39 10.44 2.96
C ASP A 86 -1.71 10.62 3.73
N HIS A 87 -2.83 10.56 3.01
CA HIS A 87 -4.16 10.51 3.61
C HIS A 87 -4.46 9.21 4.34
N PHE A 88 -3.71 8.14 4.10
CA PHE A 88 -3.90 6.89 4.83
C PHE A 88 -3.49 7.05 6.30
N ILE A 89 -2.36 7.72 6.57
CA ILE A 89 -1.84 7.96 7.91
C ILE A 89 -2.80 8.83 8.73
N GLU A 90 -3.37 9.85 8.11
CA GLU A 90 -4.31 10.79 8.75
C GLU A 90 -5.55 10.08 9.32
N ASN A 91 -5.87 8.87 8.83
CA ASN A 91 -7.01 8.07 9.24
C ASN A 91 -6.65 6.93 10.22
N LEU A 92 -5.37 6.70 10.51
CA LEU A 92 -4.94 5.76 11.55
C LEU A 92 -5.18 6.41 12.92
N GLN A 93 -5.93 5.73 13.77
CA GLN A 93 -6.28 6.25 15.10
C GLN A 93 -5.28 5.81 16.18
N ASP A 94 -4.46 4.81 15.88
CA ASP A 94 -3.53 4.19 16.81
C ASP A 94 -2.10 4.71 16.58
N GLN A 95 -1.42 5.07 17.66
CA GLN A 95 -0.05 5.61 17.59
C GLN A 95 0.99 4.57 17.17
N GLU A 96 0.78 3.30 17.49
CA GLU A 96 1.64 2.19 17.05
C GLU A 96 1.48 1.98 15.54
N GLU A 97 0.25 2.04 15.02
CA GLU A 97 -0.01 1.96 13.57
C GLU A 97 0.61 3.13 12.78
N ILE A 98 0.62 4.33 13.37
CA ILE A 98 1.27 5.51 12.78
C ILE A 98 2.79 5.35 12.74
N GLU A 99 3.41 4.88 13.82
CA GLU A 99 4.85 4.66 13.87
C GLU A 99 5.29 3.50 12.96
N ASP A 100 4.52 2.40 12.91
CA ASP A 100 4.71 1.32 11.95
C ASP A 100 4.72 1.87 10.51
N PHE A 101 3.71 2.67 10.15
CA PHE A 101 3.63 3.28 8.83
C PHE A 101 4.85 4.17 8.53
N LYS A 102 5.22 5.05 9.47
CA LYS A 102 6.39 5.93 9.31
C LYS A 102 7.69 5.13 9.14
N SER A 103 7.79 3.96 9.77
CA SER A 103 8.96 3.08 9.64
C SER A 103 9.13 2.56 8.21
N PHE A 104 8.01 2.34 7.49
CA PHE A 104 8.01 1.95 6.08
C PHE A 104 8.26 3.12 5.12
N LYS A 105 7.86 4.34 5.50
CA LYS A 105 8.12 5.57 4.74
C LYS A 105 9.41 6.25 5.23
N LYS A 106 10.57 5.59 5.10
CA LYS A 106 11.86 6.23 5.43
C LYS A 106 12.12 7.42 4.49
N PRO A 107 12.49 8.61 5.01
CA PRO A 107 12.85 9.74 4.17
C PRO A 107 14.10 9.42 3.33
N ASN A 108 14.15 9.99 2.13
CA ASN A 108 15.31 9.87 1.25
C ASN A 108 16.52 10.51 1.95
N THR A 109 17.62 9.77 2.14
CA THR A 109 18.83 10.26 2.81
C THR A 109 19.64 11.29 1.99
N THR A 110 19.03 11.92 0.99
CA THR A 110 19.59 13.05 0.24
C THR A 110 19.29 14.42 0.85
N ASP A 111 18.47 14.50 1.91
CA ASP A 111 18.18 15.76 2.62
C ASP A 111 19.00 15.94 3.92
N LEU A 112 20.07 15.16 4.10
CA LEU A 112 21.06 15.34 5.18
C LEU A 112 22.42 15.77 4.62
N GLU A 113 22.46 16.89 3.89
CA GLU A 113 23.68 17.68 3.71
C GLU A 113 23.34 19.18 3.80
N PHE A 114 23.40 19.72 5.02
CA PHE A 114 24.20 20.86 5.51
C PHE A 114 23.59 21.47 6.79
#